data_AF-K9SQA9-F1
#
_entry.id   AF-K9SQA9-F1
#
_cell.length_a   1.000
_cell.length_b   1.000
_cell.length_c   1.000
_cell.angle_alpha   90.00
_cell.angle_beta   90.00
_cell.angle_gamma   90.00
#
_symmetry.space_group_name_H-M   'P 1'
#
loop_
_entity.id
_entity.type
_entity.pdbx_description
1 polymer ?
#
loop_
_entity_poly.entity_id
_entity_poly.type
_entity_poly.pdbx_seq_one_letter_code
_entity_poly.pdbx_strand_id
1 'polypeptide(L)'
;MTSLMQGFAQARQSRLQQRNQAIDALNTWRKQRSQEFQQEVNATHALLDQVTSQRITWEQNRLATARSEQAQRLQAVADRASAIYIELQQLQTSRLKNADLASRQRLQEVNDRALEIKNTLAKLTADRLATALFDRTQRLQALQTLKNNTAEFLQLVQSDRLAIAAKLKQELSDYVTYIHLSVWGVDYSNLIAESRSESNESFKSTVIAAPITISIDQFIENYVAGLEGHPTLTQVVNDRNIVKDLLTTGANTLGVDPSEILNTLIKLVDLDN
;
A
#
# COMPACT_ATOMS: atom_id res chain seq x y z
N MET A 1 60.30 93.40 110.00
CA MET A 1 59.58 93.62 108.72
C MET A 1 60.32 93.08 107.49
N THR A 2 61.63 92.85 107.55
CA THR A 2 62.44 92.38 106.41
C THR A 2 62.23 90.91 106.01
N SER A 3 62.01 89.97 106.94
CA SER A 3 61.81 88.55 106.59
C SER A 3 60.46 88.23 105.94
N LEU A 4 59.42 89.01 106.25
CA LEU A 4 58.08 88.85 105.69
C LEU A 4 58.03 89.28 104.20
N MET A 5 58.71 90.37 103.83
CA MET A 5 58.87 90.77 102.43
C MET A 5 59.71 89.79 101.62
N GLN A 6 60.72 89.17 102.24
CA GLN A 6 61.54 88.15 101.59
C GLN A 6 60.75 86.87 101.31
N GLY A 7 59.88 86.45 102.22
CA GLY A 7 58.95 85.33 102.01
C GLY A 7 57.91 85.59 100.91
N PHE A 8 57.37 86.81 100.81
CA PHE A 8 56.47 87.18 99.71
C PHE A 8 57.19 87.22 98.35
N ALA A 9 58.43 87.71 98.31
CA ALA A 9 59.26 87.71 97.10
C ALA A 9 59.56 86.27 96.62
N GLN A 10 59.96 85.38 97.53
CA GLN A 10 60.17 83.96 97.23
C GLN A 10 58.88 83.25 96.78
N ALA A 11 57.75 83.48 97.45
CA ALA A 11 56.46 82.90 97.07
C ALA A 11 55.94 83.42 95.72
N ARG A 12 56.25 84.68 95.35
CA ARG A 12 55.93 85.24 94.03
C ARG A 12 56.82 84.62 92.95
N GLN A 13 58.11 84.44 93.23
CA GLN A 13 59.05 83.84 92.31
C GLN A 13 58.75 82.36 92.06
N SER A 14 58.38 81.61 93.11
CA SER A 14 57.89 80.23 92.99
C SER A 14 56.62 80.13 92.15
N ARG A 15 55.64 81.03 92.35
CA ARG A 15 54.43 81.11 91.51
C ARG A 15 54.73 81.44 90.05
N LEU A 16 55.68 82.32 89.77
CA LEU A 16 56.11 82.62 88.40
C LEU A 16 56.81 81.41 87.76
N GLN A 17 57.65 80.69 88.50
CA GLN A 17 58.27 79.46 88.03
C GLN A 17 57.22 78.38 87.73
N GLN A 18 56.27 78.14 88.64
CA GLN A 18 55.16 77.21 88.40
C GLN A 18 54.30 77.60 87.20
N ARG A 19 54.01 78.89 87.04
CA ARG A 19 53.27 79.39 85.87
C ARG A 19 54.05 79.16 84.57
N ASN A 20 55.34 79.46 84.56
CA ASN A 20 56.19 79.25 83.37
C ASN A 20 56.28 77.76 83.04
N GLN A 21 56.47 76.89 84.03
CA GLN A 21 56.45 75.44 83.87
C GLN A 21 55.10 74.94 83.32
N ALA A 22 53.97 75.48 83.81
CA ALA A 22 52.66 75.14 83.29
C ALA A 22 52.47 75.58 81.84
N ILE A 23 52.95 76.78 81.46
CA ILE A 23 52.91 77.28 80.08
C ILE A 23 53.76 76.39 79.16
N ASP A 24 54.98 76.03 79.61
CA ASP A 24 55.87 75.17 78.84
C ASP A 24 55.25 73.78 78.65
N ALA A 25 54.66 73.19 79.69
CA ALA A 25 53.92 71.94 79.60
C ALA A 25 52.71 72.03 78.66
N LEU A 26 52.00 73.17 78.63
CA LEU A 26 50.89 73.40 77.71
C LEU A 26 51.37 73.52 76.26
N ASN A 27 52.52 74.17 76.03
CA ASN A 27 53.13 74.30 74.71
C ASN A 27 53.66 72.97 74.19
N THR A 28 54.32 72.16 75.03
CA THR A 28 54.77 70.81 74.65
C THR A 28 53.58 69.92 74.36
N TRP A 29 52.54 69.94 75.20
CA TRP A 29 51.31 69.19 74.97
C TRP A 29 50.63 69.60 73.65
N ARG A 30 50.50 70.90 73.36
CA ARG A 30 49.94 71.38 72.08
C ARG A 30 50.76 70.91 70.88
N LYS A 31 52.08 70.95 70.98
CA LYS A 31 52.98 70.49 69.92
C LYS A 31 52.83 68.98 69.69
N GLN A 32 52.80 68.19 70.76
CA GLN A 32 52.59 66.75 70.69
C GLN A 32 51.22 66.42 70.08
N ARG A 33 50.15 67.07 70.56
CA ARG A 33 48.79 66.88 70.04
C ARG A 33 48.68 67.21 68.55
N SER A 34 49.35 68.28 68.11
CA SER A 34 49.42 68.65 66.69
C SER A 34 50.15 67.58 65.86
N GLN A 35 51.26 67.04 66.38
CA GLN A 35 52.00 65.95 65.72
C GLN A 35 51.18 64.66 65.65
N GLU A 36 50.52 64.27 66.74
CA GLU A 36 49.60 63.12 66.78
C GLU A 36 48.49 63.28 65.74
N PHE A 37 47.85 64.46 65.68
CA PHE A 37 46.80 64.73 64.69
C PHE A 37 47.33 64.68 63.25
N GLN A 38 48.52 65.22 62.97
CA GLN A 38 49.14 65.10 61.65
C GLN A 38 49.46 63.65 61.29
N GLN A 39 49.92 62.85 62.25
CA GLN A 39 50.16 61.42 62.05
C GLN A 39 48.86 60.67 61.76
N GLU A 40 47.78 60.95 62.49
CA GLU A 40 46.45 60.39 62.23
C GLU A 40 45.96 60.77 60.82
N VAL A 41 46.05 62.04 60.44
CA VAL A 41 45.67 62.52 59.10
C VAL A 41 46.47 61.79 58.02
N ASN A 42 47.80 61.69 58.16
CA ASN A 42 48.65 60.99 57.21
C ASN A 42 48.32 59.48 57.12
N ALA A 43 48.04 58.85 58.26
CA ALA A 43 47.63 57.44 58.30
C ALA A 43 46.28 57.23 57.60
N THR A 44 45.31 58.13 57.79
CA THR A 44 44.02 58.06 57.10
C THR A 44 44.15 58.27 55.60
N HIS A 45 45.01 59.19 55.15
CA HIS A 45 45.30 59.38 53.73
C HIS A 45 45.95 58.14 53.11
N ALA A 46 46.96 57.57 53.77
CA ALA A 46 47.60 56.34 53.29
C ALA A 46 46.61 55.17 53.16
N LEU A 47 45.67 55.04 54.12
CA LEU A 47 44.63 54.02 54.05
C LEU A 47 43.65 54.27 52.91
N LEU A 48 43.24 55.53 52.67
CA LEU A 48 42.40 55.90 51.54
C LEU A 48 43.08 55.60 50.19
N ASP A 49 44.37 55.92 50.06
CA ASP A 49 45.16 55.62 48.86
C ASP A 49 45.30 54.09 48.65
N GLN A 50 45.45 53.33 49.72
CA GLN A 50 45.45 51.87 49.66
C GLN A 50 44.09 51.31 49.22
N VAL A 51 42.99 51.78 49.77
CA VAL A 51 41.64 51.31 49.41
C VAL A 51 41.29 51.68 47.98
N THR A 52 41.65 52.88 47.52
CA THR A 52 41.40 53.33 46.15
C THR A 52 42.22 52.52 45.15
N SER A 53 43.49 52.25 45.41
CA SER A 53 44.31 51.38 44.55
C SER A 53 43.83 49.92 44.52
N GLN A 54 43.41 49.37 45.66
CA GLN A 54 42.77 48.05 45.72
C GLN A 54 41.48 47.99 44.92
N ARG A 55 40.65 49.05 44.99
CA ARG A 55 39.43 49.13 44.19
C ARG A 55 39.73 49.21 42.69
N ILE A 56 40.68 50.05 42.27
CA ILE A 56 41.06 50.17 40.86
C ILE A 56 41.56 48.84 40.31
N THR A 57 42.43 48.15 41.05
CA THR A 57 42.97 46.84 40.63
C THR A 57 41.86 45.77 40.57
N TRP A 58 40.94 45.75 41.53
CA TRP A 58 39.77 44.87 41.47
C TRP A 58 38.88 45.15 40.25
N GLU A 59 38.58 46.42 39.97
CA GLU A 59 37.77 46.80 38.80
C GLU A 59 38.46 46.43 37.48
N GLN A 60 39.78 46.65 37.38
CA GLN A 60 40.58 46.25 36.21
C GLN A 60 40.56 44.73 36.00
N ASN A 61 40.77 43.94 37.06
CA ASN A 61 40.72 42.49 37.00
C ASN A 61 39.33 42.01 36.57
N ARG A 62 38.27 42.58 37.15
CA ARG A 62 36.88 42.23 36.78
C ARG A 62 36.60 42.51 35.30
N LEU A 63 37.04 43.66 34.78
CA LEU A 63 36.88 44.03 33.38
C LEU A 63 37.71 43.12 32.45
N ALA A 64 38.93 42.76 32.85
CA ALA A 64 39.76 41.83 32.08
C ALA A 64 39.11 40.44 31.99
N THR A 65 38.58 39.92 33.10
CA THR A 65 37.83 38.65 33.13
C THR A 65 36.59 38.73 32.24
N ALA A 66 35.78 39.77 32.36
CA ALA A 66 34.58 39.94 31.54
C ALA A 66 34.89 39.99 30.03
N ARG A 67 35.98 40.69 29.64
CA ARG A 67 36.43 40.75 28.24
C ARG A 67 36.91 39.39 27.72
N SER A 68 37.67 38.67 28.55
CA SER A 68 38.14 37.32 28.21
C SER A 68 36.96 36.35 28.01
N GLU A 69 36.01 36.35 28.94
CA GLU A 69 34.80 35.53 28.83
C GLU A 69 33.96 35.89 27.59
N GLN A 70 33.82 37.17 27.27
CA GLN A 70 33.12 37.61 26.06
C GLN A 70 33.83 37.12 24.79
N ALA A 71 35.17 37.24 24.74
CA ALA A 71 35.95 36.74 23.62
C ALA A 71 35.81 35.21 23.45
N GLN A 72 35.85 34.46 24.55
CA GLN A 72 35.63 33.01 24.53
C GLN A 72 34.23 32.64 24.03
N ARG A 73 33.19 33.36 24.45
CA ARG A 73 31.82 33.14 23.98
C ARG A 73 31.69 33.41 22.48
N LEU A 74 32.29 34.49 21.98
CA LEU A 74 32.29 34.82 20.55
C LEU A 74 33.03 33.75 19.74
N GLN A 75 34.17 33.27 20.24
CA GLN A 75 34.91 32.17 19.60
C GLN A 75 34.07 30.89 19.55
N ALA A 76 33.45 30.51 20.67
CA ALA A 76 32.59 29.32 20.72
C ALA A 76 31.38 29.42 19.77
N VAL A 77 30.82 30.62 19.59
CA VAL A 77 29.75 30.87 18.61
C VAL A 77 30.27 30.73 17.18
N ALA A 78 31.45 31.27 16.87
CA ALA A 78 32.07 31.12 15.55
C ALA A 78 32.40 29.67 15.22
N ASP A 79 32.98 28.93 16.18
CA ASP A 79 33.30 27.51 16.04
C ASP A 79 32.03 26.69 15.78
N ARG A 80 30.96 26.92 16.57
CA ARG A 80 29.66 26.28 16.35
C ARG A 80 29.06 26.61 14.99
N ALA A 81 29.13 27.88 14.57
CA ALA A 81 28.62 28.29 13.26
C ALA A 81 29.34 27.57 12.11
N SER A 82 30.68 27.46 12.20
CA SER A 82 31.47 26.73 11.21
C SER A 82 31.17 25.23 11.20
N ALA A 83 30.98 24.61 12.37
CA ALA A 83 30.60 23.20 12.48
C ALA A 83 29.23 22.92 11.83
N ILE A 84 28.23 23.77 12.11
CA ILE A 84 26.90 23.68 11.50
C ILE A 84 26.99 23.84 9.99
N TYR A 85 27.81 24.77 9.49
CA TYR A 85 28.00 24.97 8.06
C TYR A 85 28.57 23.71 7.37
N ILE A 86 29.58 23.08 7.97
CA ILE A 86 30.17 21.84 7.46
C ILE A 86 29.12 20.71 7.45
N GLU A 87 28.35 20.55 8.52
CA GLU A 87 27.30 19.55 8.62
C GLU A 87 26.22 19.74 7.55
N LEU A 88 25.80 21.00 7.30
CA LEU A 88 24.84 21.32 6.25
C LEU A 88 25.37 20.97 4.85
N GLN A 89 26.65 21.23 4.57
CA GLN A 89 27.27 20.82 3.30
C GLN A 89 27.34 19.30 3.15
N GLN A 90 27.69 18.57 4.21
CA GLN A 90 27.69 17.11 4.21
C GLN A 90 26.29 16.54 4.00
N LEU A 91 25.27 17.12 4.64
CA LEU A 91 23.88 16.74 4.45
C LEU A 91 23.43 16.97 3.00
N GLN A 92 23.79 18.11 2.41
CA GLN A 92 23.43 18.44 1.03
C GLN A 92 24.08 17.48 0.04
N THR A 93 25.37 17.20 0.19
CA THR A 93 26.10 16.24 -0.68
C THR A 93 25.54 14.82 -0.55
N SER A 94 25.23 14.38 0.68
CA SER A 94 24.58 13.09 0.93
C SER A 94 23.20 12.99 0.26
N ARG A 95 22.37 14.04 0.38
CA ARG A 95 21.05 14.10 -0.28
C ARG A 95 21.16 14.02 -1.79
N LEU A 96 22.10 14.74 -2.41
CA LEU A 96 22.32 14.69 -3.86
C LEU A 96 22.79 13.30 -4.30
N LYS A 97 23.72 12.68 -3.57
CA LYS A 97 24.18 11.32 -3.86
C LYS A 97 23.05 10.29 -3.75
N ASN A 98 22.23 10.39 -2.72
CA ASN A 98 21.08 9.49 -2.53
C ASN A 98 20.02 9.69 -3.61
N ALA A 99 19.77 10.92 -4.03
CA ALA A 99 18.85 11.23 -5.12
C ALA A 99 19.34 10.66 -6.46
N ASP A 100 20.64 10.78 -6.76
CA ASP A 100 21.25 10.19 -7.97
C ASP A 100 21.16 8.66 -7.95
N LEU A 101 21.49 8.02 -6.82
CA LEU A 101 21.39 6.57 -6.67
C LEU A 101 19.94 6.08 -6.84
N ALA A 102 18.97 6.75 -6.21
CA ALA A 102 17.55 6.41 -6.37
C ALA A 102 17.06 6.59 -7.81
N SER A 103 17.52 7.63 -8.51
CA SER A 103 17.22 7.86 -9.92
C SER A 103 17.74 6.72 -10.79
N ARG A 104 19.00 6.31 -10.60
CA ARG A 104 19.62 5.20 -11.34
C ARG A 104 18.91 3.88 -11.06
N GLN A 105 18.53 3.61 -9.82
CA GLN A 105 17.77 2.41 -9.45
C GLN A 105 16.40 2.38 -10.15
N ARG A 106 15.67 3.50 -10.16
CA ARG A 106 14.38 3.58 -10.86
C ARG A 106 14.54 3.35 -12.37
N LEU A 107 15.59 3.91 -12.98
CA LEU A 107 15.87 3.66 -14.40
C LEU A 107 16.18 2.19 -14.68
N GLN A 108 16.94 1.52 -13.81
CA GLN A 108 17.19 0.08 -13.91
C GLN A 108 15.90 -0.72 -13.79
N GLU A 109 15.07 -0.45 -12.78
CA GLU A 109 13.78 -1.12 -12.59
C GLU A 109 12.85 -0.96 -13.79
N VAL A 110 12.79 0.25 -14.38
CA VAL A 110 12.00 0.50 -15.59
C VAL A 110 12.53 -0.32 -16.78
N ASN A 111 13.85 -0.39 -16.94
CA ASN A 111 14.46 -1.19 -18.02
C ASN A 111 14.20 -2.69 -17.83
N ASP A 112 14.33 -3.20 -16.60
CA ASP A 112 14.09 -4.61 -16.28
C ASP A 112 12.63 -4.97 -16.52
N ARG A 113 11.69 -4.14 -16.07
CA ARG A 113 10.26 -4.31 -16.34
C ARG A 113 9.93 -4.24 -17.83
N ALA A 114 10.56 -3.34 -18.57
CA ALA A 114 10.35 -3.26 -20.02
C ALA A 114 10.82 -4.54 -20.73
N LEU A 115 11.93 -5.13 -20.28
CA LEU A 115 12.43 -6.41 -20.80
C LEU A 115 11.49 -7.56 -20.43
N GLU A 116 11.00 -7.61 -19.20
CA GLU A 116 10.02 -8.60 -18.75
C GLU A 116 8.72 -8.52 -19.56
N ILE A 117 8.17 -7.31 -19.75
CA ILE A 117 6.98 -7.09 -20.57
C ILE A 117 7.23 -7.53 -22.01
N LYS A 118 8.39 -7.21 -22.59
CA LYS A 118 8.75 -7.67 -23.93
C LYS A 118 8.76 -9.20 -24.03
N ASN A 119 9.32 -9.88 -23.04
CA ASN A 119 9.38 -11.34 -23.02
C ASN A 119 7.99 -11.98 -22.83
N THR A 120 7.16 -11.42 -21.95
CA THR A 120 5.78 -11.91 -21.75
C THR A 120 4.93 -11.73 -23.00
N LEU A 121 5.07 -10.59 -23.70
CA LEU A 121 4.41 -10.37 -24.98
C LEU A 121 4.89 -11.37 -26.05
N ALA A 122 6.20 -11.62 -26.14
CA ALA A 122 6.75 -12.61 -27.08
C ALA A 122 6.25 -14.04 -26.78
N LYS A 123 6.10 -14.39 -25.50
CA LYS A 123 5.52 -15.67 -25.09
C LYS A 123 4.03 -15.74 -25.46
N LEU A 124 3.26 -14.71 -25.14
CA LEU A 124 1.83 -14.66 -25.44
C LEU A 124 1.54 -14.77 -26.95
N THR A 125 2.36 -14.12 -27.79
CA THR A 125 2.22 -14.23 -29.24
C THR A 125 2.55 -15.63 -29.74
N ALA A 126 3.59 -16.27 -29.21
CA ALA A 126 3.92 -17.65 -29.53
C ALA A 126 2.80 -18.62 -29.13
N ASP A 127 2.25 -18.49 -27.92
CA ASP A 127 1.17 -19.33 -27.40
C ASP A 127 -0.12 -19.17 -28.23
N ARG A 128 -0.47 -17.94 -28.60
CA ARG A 128 -1.62 -17.66 -29.48
C ARG A 128 -1.45 -18.28 -30.86
N LEU A 129 -0.25 -18.20 -31.44
CA LEU A 129 0.05 -18.81 -32.73
C LEU A 129 -0.06 -20.34 -32.64
N ALA A 130 0.52 -20.94 -31.61
CA ALA A 130 0.44 -22.39 -31.38
C ALA A 130 -1.02 -22.86 -31.23
N THR A 131 -1.83 -22.13 -30.45
CA THR A 131 -3.27 -22.41 -30.28
C THR A 131 -4.01 -22.29 -31.61
N ALA A 132 -3.79 -21.22 -32.37
CA ALA A 132 -4.44 -21.02 -33.66
C ALA A 132 -4.07 -22.11 -34.69
N LEU A 133 -2.82 -22.59 -34.68
CA LEU A 133 -2.40 -23.71 -35.51
C LEU A 133 -3.09 -25.01 -35.09
N PHE A 134 -3.19 -25.27 -33.79
CA PHE A 134 -3.87 -26.43 -33.25
C PHE A 134 -5.37 -26.43 -33.59
N ASP A 135 -6.05 -25.30 -33.42
CA ASP A 135 -7.47 -25.17 -33.79
C ASP A 135 -7.68 -25.39 -35.29
N ARG A 136 -6.76 -24.87 -36.12
CA ARG A 136 -6.79 -25.09 -37.57
C ARG A 136 -6.66 -26.58 -37.90
N THR A 137 -5.72 -27.31 -37.28
CA THR A 137 -5.54 -28.74 -37.56
C THR A 137 -6.74 -29.55 -37.10
N GLN A 138 -7.30 -29.26 -35.92
CA GLN A 138 -8.53 -29.90 -35.45
C GLN A 138 -9.71 -29.68 -36.41
N ARG A 139 -9.93 -28.45 -36.88
CA ARG A 139 -10.99 -28.15 -37.86
C ARG A 139 -10.80 -28.92 -39.16
N LEU A 140 -9.56 -29.02 -39.66
CA LEU A 140 -9.27 -29.80 -40.85
C LEU A 140 -9.55 -31.30 -40.65
N GLN A 141 -9.21 -31.85 -39.49
CA GLN A 141 -9.53 -33.24 -39.15
C GLN A 141 -11.05 -33.46 -39.08
N ALA A 142 -11.79 -32.57 -38.41
CA ALA A 142 -13.25 -32.65 -38.32
C ALA A 142 -13.92 -32.58 -39.71
N LEU A 143 -13.44 -31.71 -40.59
CA LEU A 143 -13.91 -31.64 -41.98
C LEU A 143 -13.60 -32.91 -42.76
N GLN A 144 -12.44 -33.51 -42.56
CA GLN A 144 -12.08 -34.78 -43.20
C GLN A 144 -12.98 -35.93 -42.70
N THR A 145 -13.24 -36.00 -41.40
CA THR A 145 -14.17 -36.98 -40.82
C THR A 145 -15.59 -36.78 -41.35
N LEU A 146 -16.08 -35.53 -41.40
CA LEU A 146 -17.39 -35.24 -41.98
C LEU A 146 -17.46 -35.67 -43.44
N LYS A 147 -16.43 -35.35 -44.24
CA LYS A 147 -16.34 -35.79 -45.63
C LYS A 147 -16.44 -37.32 -45.74
N ASN A 148 -15.70 -38.06 -44.93
CA ASN A 148 -15.74 -39.53 -44.95
C ASN A 148 -17.13 -40.05 -44.55
N ASN A 149 -17.70 -39.56 -43.45
CA ASN A 149 -19.03 -39.95 -42.98
C ASN A 149 -20.11 -39.66 -44.03
N THR A 150 -20.05 -38.52 -44.73
CA THR A 150 -20.99 -38.21 -45.81
C THR A 150 -20.84 -39.15 -47.00
N ALA A 151 -19.62 -39.54 -47.36
CA ALA A 151 -19.38 -40.48 -48.44
C ALA A 151 -19.92 -41.88 -48.09
N GLU A 152 -19.69 -42.36 -46.87
CA GLU A 152 -20.23 -43.62 -46.36
C GLU A 152 -21.77 -43.60 -46.33
N PHE A 153 -22.37 -42.52 -45.83
CA PHE A 153 -23.82 -42.36 -45.81
C PHE A 153 -24.43 -42.38 -47.22
N LEU A 154 -23.80 -41.70 -48.19
CA LEU A 154 -24.27 -41.72 -49.58
C LEU A 154 -24.17 -43.11 -50.20
N GLN A 155 -23.12 -43.89 -49.88
CA GLN A 155 -23.01 -45.29 -50.31
C GLN A 155 -24.12 -46.16 -49.71
N LEU A 156 -24.42 -46.01 -48.42
CA LEU A 156 -25.50 -46.73 -47.75
C LEU A 156 -26.87 -46.40 -48.38
N VAL A 157 -27.16 -45.11 -48.58
CA VAL A 157 -28.41 -44.68 -49.24
C VAL A 157 -28.49 -45.24 -50.67
N GLN A 158 -27.37 -45.32 -51.38
CA GLN A 158 -27.33 -45.91 -52.72
C GLN A 158 -27.61 -47.42 -52.68
N SER A 159 -27.00 -48.17 -51.76
CA SER A 159 -27.27 -49.61 -51.61
C SER A 159 -28.72 -49.87 -51.22
N ASP A 160 -29.27 -49.08 -50.30
CA ASP A 160 -30.66 -49.22 -49.86
C ASP A 160 -31.64 -48.94 -51.00
N ARG A 161 -31.38 -47.88 -51.80
CA ARG A 161 -32.20 -47.59 -52.98
C ARG A 161 -32.19 -48.73 -53.99
N LEU A 162 -31.03 -49.35 -54.23
CA LEU A 162 -30.91 -50.49 -55.14
C LEU A 162 -31.63 -51.73 -54.57
N ALA A 163 -31.52 -51.99 -53.27
CA ALA A 163 -32.22 -53.09 -52.61
C ALA A 163 -33.74 -52.92 -52.64
N ILE A 164 -34.24 -51.71 -52.36
CA ILE A 164 -35.68 -51.38 -52.46
C ILE A 164 -36.16 -51.52 -53.91
N ALA A 165 -35.41 -51.02 -54.89
CA ALA A 165 -35.76 -51.16 -56.30
C ALA A 165 -35.82 -52.63 -56.73
N ALA A 166 -34.88 -53.47 -56.27
CA ALA A 166 -34.90 -54.90 -56.52
C ALA A 166 -36.11 -55.59 -55.88
N LYS A 167 -36.43 -55.27 -54.63
CA LYS A 167 -37.60 -55.80 -53.92
C LYS A 167 -38.91 -55.40 -54.60
N LEU A 168 -39.09 -54.13 -54.96
CA LEU A 168 -40.26 -53.65 -55.69
C LEU A 168 -40.41 -54.34 -57.06
N LYS A 169 -39.29 -54.57 -57.77
CA LYS A 169 -39.30 -55.32 -59.02
C LYS A 169 -39.77 -56.76 -58.82
N GLN A 170 -39.35 -57.41 -57.73
CA GLN A 170 -39.80 -58.75 -57.38
C GLN A 170 -41.28 -58.76 -57.01
N GLU A 171 -41.73 -57.86 -56.13
CA GLU A 171 -43.15 -57.73 -55.74
C GLU A 171 -44.06 -57.48 -56.95
N LEU A 172 -43.62 -56.64 -57.92
CA LEU A 172 -44.35 -56.43 -59.18
C LEU A 172 -44.41 -57.71 -60.03
N SER A 173 -43.32 -58.47 -60.11
CA SER A 173 -43.29 -59.75 -60.82
C SER A 173 -44.23 -60.78 -60.18
N ASP A 174 -44.22 -60.86 -58.85
CA ASP A 174 -45.09 -61.75 -58.08
C ASP A 174 -46.56 -61.35 -58.26
N TYR A 175 -46.87 -60.05 -58.23
CA TYR A 175 -48.21 -59.53 -58.47
C TYR A 175 -48.71 -59.80 -59.90
N VAL A 176 -47.85 -59.62 -60.91
CA VAL A 176 -48.17 -59.97 -62.30
C VAL A 176 -48.46 -61.47 -62.43
N THR A 177 -47.66 -62.31 -61.77
CA THR A 177 -47.88 -63.77 -61.74
C THR A 177 -49.19 -64.14 -61.04
N TYR A 178 -49.49 -63.49 -59.92
CA TYR A 178 -50.75 -63.65 -59.20
C TYR A 178 -51.97 -63.24 -60.04
N ILE A 179 -51.92 -62.10 -60.74
CA ILE A 179 -52.98 -61.70 -61.67
C ILE A 179 -53.13 -62.74 -62.79
N HIS A 180 -52.02 -63.20 -63.38
CA HIS A 180 -52.05 -64.20 -64.43
C HIS A 180 -52.74 -65.49 -63.97
N LEU A 181 -52.39 -65.99 -62.77
CA LEU A 181 -53.05 -67.14 -62.15
C LEU A 181 -54.53 -66.86 -61.86
N SER A 182 -54.88 -65.68 -61.33
CA SER A 182 -56.25 -65.35 -60.94
C SER A 182 -57.21 -65.15 -62.13
N VAL A 183 -56.71 -64.59 -63.25
CA VAL A 183 -57.54 -64.27 -64.42
C VAL A 183 -57.56 -65.42 -65.45
N TRP A 184 -56.45 -66.15 -65.58
CA TRP A 184 -56.28 -67.15 -66.65
C TRP A 184 -56.01 -68.57 -66.13
N GLY A 185 -55.75 -68.74 -64.84
CA GLY A 185 -55.54 -70.04 -64.19
C GLY A 185 -56.79 -70.49 -63.42
N VAL A 186 -57.72 -71.17 -64.10
CA VAL A 186 -58.71 -71.98 -63.40
C VAL A 186 -58.03 -73.28 -62.95
N ASP A 187 -57.71 -73.40 -61.67
CA ASP A 187 -57.63 -74.69 -60.99
C ASP A 187 -58.26 -74.57 -59.58
N TYR A 188 -59.45 -75.15 -59.41
CA TYR A 188 -60.29 -75.08 -58.21
C TYR A 188 -59.86 -76.12 -57.16
N SER A 189 -58.68 -75.96 -56.56
CA SER A 189 -58.30 -76.81 -55.43
C SER A 189 -57.32 -76.12 -54.47
N ASN A 190 -57.78 -75.04 -53.82
CA ASN A 190 -57.59 -74.76 -52.39
C ASN A 190 -58.00 -73.32 -52.05
N LEU A 191 -59.31 -73.10 -51.98
CA LEU A 191 -59.88 -72.09 -51.09
C LEU A 191 -60.19 -72.80 -49.76
N ILE A 192 -59.84 -72.13 -48.66
CA ILE A 192 -60.15 -72.40 -47.25
C ILE A 192 -59.00 -73.01 -46.43
N ALA A 193 -58.28 -72.12 -45.75
CA ALA A 193 -57.78 -72.20 -44.37
C ALA A 193 -56.56 -71.26 -44.29
N GLU A 194 -56.36 -70.34 -43.37
CA GLU A 194 -57.00 -69.94 -42.12
C GLU A 194 -56.12 -68.78 -41.58
N SER A 195 -56.67 -67.90 -40.74
CA SER A 195 -55.97 -66.96 -39.81
C SER A 195 -55.04 -65.88 -40.43
N ARG A 196 -55.30 -64.58 -40.33
CA ARG A 196 -55.45 -63.69 -39.14
C ARG A 196 -54.18 -63.60 -38.28
N SER A 197 -53.43 -62.50 -38.45
CA SER A 197 -52.52 -61.84 -37.48
C SER A 197 -52.07 -60.49 -38.10
N GLU A 198 -52.77 -59.36 -37.87
CA GLU A 198 -52.60 -58.46 -36.72
C GLU A 198 -51.40 -58.76 -35.79
N SER A 199 -50.33 -57.98 -35.95
CA SER A 199 -49.46 -57.46 -34.87
C SER A 199 -48.50 -56.41 -35.48
N ASN A 200 -48.77 -55.10 -35.39
CA ASN A 200 -48.56 -54.25 -34.21
C ASN A 200 -47.06 -54.02 -33.89
N GLU A 201 -46.45 -53.01 -34.51
CA GLU A 201 -45.49 -52.10 -33.85
C GLU A 201 -45.81 -50.68 -34.32
N SER A 202 -46.73 -50.02 -33.62
CA SER A 202 -46.42 -49.08 -32.54
C SER A 202 -45.68 -47.84 -33.02
N PHE A 203 -46.46 -46.91 -33.57
CA PHE A 203 -46.25 -45.48 -33.34
C PHE A 203 -46.10 -45.23 -31.83
N LYS A 204 -44.87 -45.08 -31.34
CA LYS A 204 -44.61 -44.36 -30.09
C LYS A 204 -44.37 -42.90 -30.43
N SER A 205 -45.47 -42.18 -30.57
CA SER A 205 -45.49 -40.75 -30.32
C SER A 205 -45.56 -40.52 -28.81
N THR A 206 -44.71 -39.63 -28.33
CA THR A 206 -44.94 -38.74 -27.17
C THR A 206 -44.88 -39.37 -25.77
N VAL A 207 -43.74 -39.13 -25.10
CA VAL A 207 -43.77 -38.40 -23.83
C VAL A 207 -42.78 -37.25 -23.97
N ILE A 208 -43.31 -36.08 -24.32
CA ILE A 208 -42.67 -34.81 -24.04
C ILE A 208 -42.66 -34.70 -22.52
N ALA A 209 -41.57 -35.15 -21.89
CA ALA A 209 -41.20 -34.58 -20.61
C ALA A 209 -40.65 -33.21 -20.97
N ALA A 210 -41.50 -32.18 -20.85
CA ALA A 210 -40.98 -30.82 -20.78
C ALA A 210 -39.98 -30.82 -19.61
N PRO A 211 -38.68 -30.61 -19.85
CA PRO A 211 -37.86 -30.13 -18.76
C PRO A 211 -38.51 -28.80 -18.38
N ILE A 212 -38.86 -28.62 -17.11
CA ILE A 212 -38.99 -27.27 -16.59
C ILE A 212 -37.58 -26.71 -16.72
N THR A 213 -37.26 -26.13 -17.88
CA THR A 213 -36.04 -25.37 -18.10
C THR A 213 -36.24 -24.12 -17.27
N ILE A 214 -35.91 -24.22 -15.98
CA ILE A 214 -35.68 -23.05 -15.14
C ILE A 214 -34.64 -22.26 -15.91
N SER A 215 -35.01 -21.06 -16.37
CA SER A 215 -34.04 -20.20 -17.05
C SER A 215 -32.91 -19.87 -16.07
N ILE A 216 -31.71 -19.59 -16.58
CA ILE A 216 -30.56 -19.21 -15.73
C ILE A 216 -30.95 -18.05 -14.80
N ASP A 217 -31.78 -17.12 -15.28
CA ASP A 217 -32.32 -16.01 -14.50
C ASP A 217 -33.14 -16.47 -13.29
N GLN A 218 -34.13 -17.34 -13.52
CA GLN A 218 -34.99 -17.88 -12.47
C GLN A 218 -34.21 -18.73 -11.47
N PHE A 219 -33.15 -19.41 -11.91
CA PHE A 219 -32.28 -20.17 -11.01
C PHE A 219 -31.50 -19.22 -10.08
N ILE A 220 -30.94 -18.14 -10.62
CA ILE A 220 -30.19 -17.14 -9.85
C ILE A 220 -31.12 -16.46 -8.84
N GLU A 221 -32.31 -16.01 -9.25
CA GLU A 221 -33.27 -15.36 -8.35
C GLU A 221 -33.70 -16.28 -7.20
N ASN A 222 -34.03 -17.54 -7.49
CA ASN A 222 -34.42 -18.52 -6.48
C ASN A 222 -33.26 -18.86 -5.52
N TYR A 223 -32.03 -18.93 -6.03
CA TYR A 223 -30.84 -19.17 -5.22
C TYR A 223 -30.61 -18.02 -4.24
N VAL A 224 -30.66 -16.78 -4.73
CA VAL A 224 -30.48 -15.57 -3.91
C VAL A 224 -31.59 -15.42 -2.86
N ALA A 225 -32.84 -15.75 -3.23
CA ALA A 225 -33.96 -15.75 -2.29
C ALA A 225 -33.82 -16.80 -1.18
N GLY A 226 -33.12 -17.91 -1.43
CA GLY A 226 -32.87 -18.99 -0.48
C GLY A 226 -31.69 -18.77 0.49
N LEU A 227 -30.89 -17.73 0.29
CA LEU A 227 -29.76 -17.41 1.18
C LEU A 227 -30.26 -16.74 2.47
N GLU A 228 -29.66 -17.12 3.60
CA GLU A 228 -29.97 -16.50 4.91
C GLU A 228 -29.70 -14.99 4.87
N GLY A 229 -30.72 -14.19 5.18
CA GLY A 229 -30.65 -12.73 5.18
C GLY A 229 -31.09 -12.05 3.88
N HIS A 230 -31.54 -12.80 2.87
CA HIS A 230 -32.07 -12.29 1.59
C HIS A 230 -31.18 -11.19 0.95
N PRO A 231 -29.91 -11.51 0.65
CA PRO A 231 -28.98 -10.55 0.06
C PRO A 231 -29.46 -10.07 -1.32
N THR A 232 -29.11 -8.86 -1.71
CA THR A 232 -29.39 -8.37 -3.07
C THR A 232 -28.40 -8.94 -4.09
N LEU A 233 -28.75 -8.95 -5.38
CA LEU A 233 -27.89 -9.47 -6.45
C LEU A 233 -26.50 -8.80 -6.47
N THR A 234 -26.41 -7.51 -6.14
CA THR A 234 -25.15 -6.77 -6.01
C THR A 234 -24.28 -7.27 -4.85
N GLN A 235 -24.90 -7.64 -3.73
CA GLN A 235 -24.18 -8.20 -2.58
C GLN A 235 -23.65 -9.59 -2.89
N VAL A 236 -24.43 -10.38 -3.64
CA VAL A 236 -24.04 -11.72 -4.09
C VAL A 236 -22.83 -11.67 -5.01
N VAL A 237 -22.78 -10.73 -5.97
CA VAL A 237 -21.60 -10.55 -6.86
C VAL A 237 -20.35 -10.10 -6.11
N ASN A 238 -20.51 -9.30 -5.04
CA ASN A 238 -19.39 -8.81 -4.24
C ASN A 238 -18.82 -9.87 -3.27
N ASP A 239 -19.57 -10.95 -2.99
CA ASP A 239 -19.08 -12.07 -2.19
C ASP A 239 -18.56 -13.22 -3.08
N ARG A 240 -17.22 -13.31 -3.16
CA ARG A 240 -16.53 -14.34 -3.94
C ARG A 240 -16.93 -15.77 -3.56
N ASN A 241 -17.25 -16.04 -2.30
CA ASN A 241 -17.60 -17.39 -1.86
C ASN A 241 -19.01 -17.76 -2.32
N ILE A 242 -19.96 -16.82 -2.24
CA ILE A 242 -21.34 -17.03 -2.69
C ILE A 242 -21.39 -17.17 -4.22
N VAL A 243 -20.66 -16.35 -4.97
CA VAL A 243 -20.55 -16.51 -6.45
C VAL A 243 -19.99 -17.88 -6.79
N LYS A 244 -18.94 -18.34 -6.12
CA LYS A 244 -18.35 -19.64 -6.40
C LYS A 244 -19.33 -20.78 -6.14
N ASP A 245 -20.11 -20.69 -5.07
CA ASP A 245 -21.12 -21.70 -4.73
C ASP A 245 -22.29 -21.69 -5.72
N LEU A 246 -22.77 -20.50 -6.11
CA LEU A 246 -23.78 -20.30 -7.15
C LEU A 246 -23.34 -20.89 -8.50
N LEU A 247 -22.08 -20.63 -8.91
CA LEU A 247 -21.53 -21.13 -10.17
C LEU A 247 -21.39 -22.66 -10.16
N THR A 248 -20.98 -23.23 -9.03
CA THR A 248 -20.81 -24.68 -8.89
C THR A 248 -22.17 -25.38 -8.85
N THR A 249 -23.12 -24.83 -8.08
CA THR A 249 -24.47 -25.38 -7.92
C THR A 249 -25.28 -25.22 -9.20
N GLY A 250 -25.19 -24.06 -9.86
CA GLY A 250 -25.85 -23.81 -11.14
C GLY A 250 -25.30 -24.64 -12.28
N ALA A 251 -23.99 -24.84 -12.36
CA ALA A 251 -23.41 -25.71 -13.39
C ALA A 251 -23.84 -27.17 -13.22
N ASN A 252 -23.93 -27.66 -11.99
CA ASN A 252 -24.39 -29.01 -11.68
C ASN A 252 -25.90 -29.19 -11.89
N THR A 253 -26.71 -28.17 -11.61
CA THR A 253 -28.18 -28.26 -11.65
C THR A 253 -28.75 -27.98 -13.03
N LEU A 254 -28.19 -27.02 -13.77
CA LEU A 254 -28.65 -26.62 -15.10
C LEU A 254 -27.88 -27.33 -16.22
N GLY A 255 -26.72 -27.92 -15.95
CA GLY A 255 -25.85 -28.52 -16.98
C GLY A 255 -25.26 -27.49 -17.94
N VAL A 256 -25.15 -26.24 -17.49
CA VAL A 256 -24.68 -25.09 -18.27
C VAL A 256 -23.28 -24.68 -17.82
N ASP A 257 -22.46 -24.15 -18.74
CA ASP A 257 -21.12 -23.67 -18.42
C ASP A 257 -21.16 -22.57 -17.34
N PRO A 258 -20.27 -22.60 -16.32
CA PRO A 258 -20.20 -21.58 -15.28
C PRO A 258 -20.07 -20.14 -15.83
N SER A 259 -19.44 -19.98 -17.00
CA SER A 259 -19.29 -18.68 -17.66
C SER A 259 -20.62 -18.09 -18.12
N GLU A 260 -21.60 -18.92 -18.55
CA GLU A 260 -22.92 -18.44 -18.95
C GLU A 260 -23.74 -18.00 -17.75
N ILE A 261 -23.61 -18.71 -16.62
CA ILE A 261 -24.24 -18.33 -15.35
C ILE A 261 -23.65 -17.01 -14.84
N LEU A 262 -22.32 -16.84 -14.90
CA LEU A 262 -21.65 -15.60 -14.50
C LEU A 262 -22.07 -14.41 -15.38
N ASN A 263 -22.10 -14.59 -16.70
CA ASN A 263 -22.52 -13.55 -17.63
C ASN A 263 -23.97 -13.13 -17.41
N THR A 264 -24.84 -14.09 -17.07
CA THR A 264 -26.25 -13.84 -16.78
C THR A 264 -26.43 -13.13 -15.43
N LEU A 265 -25.66 -13.52 -14.41
CA LEU A 265 -25.61 -12.84 -13.12
C LEU A 265 -25.19 -11.37 -13.25
N ILE A 266 -24.16 -11.08 -14.04
CA ILE A 266 -23.70 -9.71 -14.30
C ILE A 266 -24.80 -8.90 -15.01
N LYS A 267 -25.45 -9.50 -16.03
CA LYS A 267 -26.58 -8.85 -16.73
C LYS A 267 -27.75 -8.53 -15.81
N LEU A 268 -28.10 -9.41 -14.88
CA LEU A 268 -29.17 -9.16 -13.91
C LEU A 268 -28.80 -8.05 -12.92
N VAL A 269 -27.55 -8.00 -12.46
CA VAL A 269 -27.07 -6.88 -11.63
C VAL A 269 -27.09 -5.55 -12.37
N ASP A 270 -26.80 -5.54 -13.67
CA ASP A 270 -26.86 -4.34 -14.50
C ASP A 270 -28.31 -3.88 -14.78
N LEU A 271 -29.30 -4.78 -14.68
CA LEU A 271 -30.73 -4.48 -14.86
C LEU A 271 -31.42 -4.01 -13.56
N ASP A 272 -30.88 -4.38 -12.40
CA ASP A 272 -31.40 -4.02 -11.06
C ASP A 272 -30.86 -2.67 -10.52
N ASN A 273 -29.93 -2.03 -11.24
CA ASN A 273 -29.39 -0.68 -10.95
C ASN A 273 -30.04 0.40 -11.82
#